data_AF-A0A3G9GHS7-F1
#
_entry.id   AF-A0A3G9GHS7-F1
#
_cell.length_a   1.000
_cell.length_b   1.000
_cell.length_c   1.000
_cell.angle_alpha   90.00
_cell.angle_beta   90.00
_cell.angle_gamma   90.00
#
_symmetry.space_group_name_H-M   'P 1'
#
loop_
_entity.id
_entity.type
_entity.pdbx_description
1 polymer ?
#
loop_
_entity_poly.entity_id
_entity_poly.type
_entity_poly.pdbx_seq_one_letter_code
_entity_poly.pdbx_strand_id
1 'polypeptide(L)'
;MSVATWSLILQRAVQTYLLRQANRQAEAALWDAADWSAAEQALAGSTAPMAHITREGLAALRHHQQHAERSLGKACDLDEFVTRAIRKALAQENARQESGMTILASVGSTAPFIGLFGTVWGIYHALVNIGAAGQVSIATVAGPIGEALIATAAGLAAAIPAVLAYNTFTRTQRVMSQQLDHFAHDLHAQLLTQPESAHGVR
;
A
#
# COMPACT_ATOMS: atom_id res chain seq x y z
N MET A 1 -6.25 2.43 -21.28
CA MET A 1 -5.92 3.24 -20.09
C MET A 1 -7.07 3.28 -19.09
N SER A 2 -8.26 3.81 -19.41
CA SER A 2 -9.36 3.97 -18.44
C SER A 2 -9.80 2.68 -17.70
N VAL A 3 -10.11 1.59 -18.42
CA VAL A 3 -10.56 0.33 -17.78
C VAL A 3 -9.49 -0.28 -16.87
N ALA A 4 -8.22 -0.24 -17.30
CA ALA A 4 -7.08 -0.71 -16.50
C ALA A 4 -6.88 0.14 -15.23
N THR A 5 -7.06 1.46 -15.33
CA THR A 5 -7.03 2.36 -14.18
C THR A 5 -8.14 2.01 -13.19
N TRP A 6 -9.39 1.88 -13.68
CA TRP A 6 -10.52 1.53 -12.82
C TRP A 6 -10.38 0.15 -12.18
N SER A 7 -9.89 -0.85 -12.91
CA SER A 7 -9.62 -2.19 -12.34
C SER A 7 -8.54 -2.15 -11.27
N LEU A 8 -7.45 -1.40 -11.49
CA LEU A 8 -6.38 -1.22 -10.50
C LEU A 8 -6.87 -0.50 -9.25
N ILE A 9 -7.68 0.54 -9.42
CA ILE A 9 -8.30 1.27 -8.30
C ILE A 9 -9.16 0.31 -7.48
N LEU A 10 -10.03 -0.47 -8.12
CA LEU A 10 -10.94 -1.37 -7.42
C LEU A 10 -10.19 -2.51 -6.73
N GLN A 11 -9.24 -3.13 -7.42
CA GLN A 11 -8.38 -4.16 -6.83
C GLN A 11 -7.63 -3.65 -5.60
N ARG A 12 -7.03 -2.45 -5.68
CA ARG A 12 -6.31 -1.84 -4.55
C ARG A 12 -7.22 -1.43 -3.43
N ALA A 13 -8.42 -0.92 -3.73
CA ALA A 13 -9.43 -0.62 -2.72
C ALA A 13 -9.84 -1.87 -1.95
N VAL A 14 -10.16 -2.97 -2.66
CA VAL A 14 -10.54 -4.25 -2.05
C VAL A 14 -9.37 -4.81 -1.23
N GLN A 15 -8.16 -4.86 -1.79
CA GLN A 15 -6.98 -5.36 -1.09
C GLN A 15 -6.70 -4.58 0.20
N THR A 16 -6.77 -3.25 0.14
CA THR A 16 -6.57 -2.38 1.30
C THR A 16 -7.65 -2.61 2.35
N TYR A 17 -8.91 -2.75 1.93
CA TYR A 17 -10.02 -3.01 2.82
C TYR A 17 -9.87 -4.36 3.54
N LEU A 18 -9.57 -5.42 2.79
CA LEU A 18 -9.34 -6.77 3.33
C LEU A 18 -8.15 -6.80 4.29
N LEU A 19 -7.03 -6.15 3.95
CA LEU A 19 -5.87 -6.06 4.83
C LEU A 19 -6.18 -5.31 6.14
N ARG A 20 -6.95 -4.22 6.08
CA ARG A 20 -7.40 -3.51 7.28
C ARG A 20 -8.28 -4.37 8.17
N GLN A 21 -9.20 -5.13 7.57
CA GLN A 21 -10.05 -6.05 8.31
C GLN A 21 -9.24 -7.18 8.94
N ALA A 22 -8.31 -7.79 8.20
CA ALA A 22 -7.43 -8.83 8.69
C ALA A 22 -6.52 -8.35 9.82
N ASN A 23 -5.99 -7.13 9.74
CA ASN A 23 -5.23 -6.51 10.83
C ASN A 23 -6.06 -6.35 12.09
N ARG A 24 -7.27 -5.79 11.98
CA ARG A 24 -8.18 -5.64 13.14
C ARG A 24 -8.53 -6.98 13.79
N GLN A 25 -8.76 -8.01 12.99
CA GLN A 25 -9.04 -9.35 13.50
C GLN A 25 -7.82 -9.97 14.19
N ALA A 26 -6.64 -9.82 13.59
CA ALA A 26 -5.39 -10.31 14.17
C ALA A 26 -5.06 -9.61 15.49
N GLU A 27 -5.21 -8.28 15.53
CA GLU A 27 -4.99 -7.47 16.74
C GLU A 27 -5.97 -7.86 17.86
N ALA A 28 -7.26 -8.01 17.55
CA ALA A 28 -8.24 -8.45 18.52
C ALA A 28 -7.95 -9.87 19.04
N ALA A 29 -7.60 -10.81 18.15
CA ALA A 29 -7.25 -12.18 18.53
C ALA A 29 -5.96 -12.26 19.37
N LEU A 30 -5.00 -11.36 19.13
CA LEU A 30 -3.79 -11.24 19.93
C LEU A 30 -4.10 -10.77 21.34
N TRP A 31 -4.86 -9.68 21.48
CA TRP A 31 -5.11 -9.05 22.78
C TRP A 31 -6.18 -9.76 23.62
N ASP A 32 -6.98 -10.63 23.02
CA ASP A 32 -7.94 -11.50 23.75
C ASP A 32 -7.30 -12.83 24.21
N ALA A 33 -6.09 -13.15 23.73
CA ALA A 33 -5.42 -14.39 24.09
C ALA A 33 -4.93 -14.39 25.55
N ALA A 34 -5.11 -15.53 26.23
CA ALA A 34 -4.69 -15.70 27.63
C ALA A 34 -3.17 -15.73 27.82
N ASP A 35 -2.43 -16.22 26.82
CA ASP A 35 -0.97 -16.30 26.82
C ASP A 35 -0.39 -16.20 25.38
N TRP A 36 0.94 -16.07 25.27
CA TRP A 36 1.63 -15.95 23.98
C TRP A 36 1.52 -17.20 23.09
N SER A 37 1.30 -18.39 23.67
CA SER A 37 1.13 -19.63 22.91
C SER A 37 -0.25 -19.67 22.25
N ALA A 38 -1.29 -19.30 23.00
CA ALA A 38 -2.65 -19.12 22.50
C ALA A 38 -2.70 -18.01 21.44
N ALA A 39 -1.99 -16.90 21.66
CA ALA A 39 -1.86 -15.82 20.68
C ALA A 39 -1.20 -16.31 19.37
N GLU A 40 -0.09 -17.04 19.45
CA GLU A 40 0.60 -17.57 18.27
C GLU A 40 -0.29 -18.55 17.49
N GLN A 41 -1.04 -19.42 18.19
CA GLN A 41 -2.00 -20.34 17.57
C GLN A 41 -3.16 -19.61 16.89
N ALA A 42 -3.74 -18.60 17.55
CA ALA A 42 -4.82 -17.78 16.98
C ALA A 42 -4.36 -17.04 15.71
N LEU A 43 -3.07 -16.69 15.63
CA LEU A 43 -2.46 -15.98 14.50
C LEU A 43 -1.84 -16.90 13.43
N ALA A 44 -1.78 -18.21 13.63
CA ALA A 44 -1.06 -19.14 12.75
C ALA A 44 -1.56 -19.12 11.30
N GLY A 45 -2.88 -18.98 11.09
CA GLY A 45 -3.50 -18.90 9.77
C GLY A 45 -3.57 -17.49 9.18
N SER A 46 -3.18 -16.46 9.93
CA SER A 46 -3.37 -15.07 9.51
C SER A 46 -2.20 -14.56 8.65
N THR A 47 -2.53 -14.08 7.45
CA THR A 47 -1.60 -13.38 6.55
C THR A 47 -1.49 -11.89 6.86
N ALA A 48 -2.10 -11.43 7.95
CA ALA A 48 -2.13 -10.03 8.33
C ALA A 48 -0.72 -9.52 8.67
N PRO A 49 -0.36 -8.29 8.25
CA PRO A 49 0.80 -7.54 8.72
C PRO A 49 1.11 -7.70 10.22
N MET A 50 0.12 -7.45 11.07
CA MET A 50 0.27 -7.50 12.52
C MET A 50 0.58 -8.91 13.01
N ALA A 51 -0.09 -9.93 12.45
CA ALA A 51 0.17 -11.33 12.78
C ALA A 51 1.61 -11.75 12.43
N HIS A 52 2.14 -11.27 11.30
CA HIS A 52 3.53 -11.51 10.92
C HIS A 52 4.51 -10.85 11.88
N ILE A 53 4.31 -9.58 12.24
CA ILE A 53 5.15 -8.86 13.21
C ILE A 53 5.16 -9.57 14.56
N THR A 54 4.00 -10.03 15.05
CA THR A 54 3.90 -10.80 16.30
C THR A 54 4.70 -12.09 16.25
N ARG A 55 4.56 -12.89 15.18
CA ARG A 55 5.31 -14.15 15.04
C ARG A 55 6.82 -13.92 15.02
N GLU A 56 7.30 -12.90 14.31
CA GLU A 56 8.72 -12.55 14.28
C GLU A 56 9.23 -12.06 15.64
N GLY A 57 8.44 -11.26 16.37
CA GLY A 57 8.77 -10.83 17.73
C GLY A 57 8.86 -12.00 18.72
N LEU A 58 7.88 -12.91 18.70
CA LEU A 58 7.87 -14.11 19.54
C LEU A 58 8.98 -15.10 19.18
N ALA A 59 9.28 -15.26 17.89
CA ALA A 59 10.40 -16.06 17.43
C ALA A 59 11.74 -15.49 17.93
N ALA A 60 11.91 -14.16 17.90
CA ALA A 60 13.10 -13.49 18.42
C ALA A 60 13.26 -13.68 19.93
N LEU A 61 12.17 -13.53 20.70
CA LEU A 61 12.17 -13.76 22.15
C LEU A 61 12.58 -15.20 22.49
N ARG A 62 11.97 -16.20 21.84
CA ARG A 62 12.32 -17.62 22.05
C ARG A 62 13.76 -17.93 21.64
N HIS A 63 14.23 -17.36 20.53
CA HIS A 63 15.59 -17.56 20.07
C HIS A 63 16.62 -17.02 21.08
N HIS A 64 16.37 -15.83 21.63
CA HIS A 64 17.23 -15.25 22.67
C HIS A 64 17.23 -16.12 23.94
N GLN A 65 16.06 -16.55 24.42
CA GLN A 65 15.95 -17.43 25.60
C GLN A 65 16.69 -18.77 25.43
N GLN A 66 16.62 -19.39 24.24
CA GLN A 66 17.27 -20.69 23.96
C GLN A 66 18.79 -20.58 23.76
N HIS A 67 19.29 -19.42 23.31
CA HIS A 67 20.69 -19.22 22.94
C HIS A 67 21.44 -18.23 23.85
N ALA A 68 20.80 -17.68 24.87
CA ALA A 68 21.39 -16.75 25.83
C ALA A 68 22.69 -17.27 26.48
N GLU A 69 22.81 -18.58 26.68
CA GLU A 69 24.00 -19.20 27.30
C GLU A 69 25.12 -19.57 26.31
N ARG A 70 24.85 -19.60 24.99
CA ARG A 70 25.77 -20.15 23.96
C ARG A 70 26.20 -19.14 22.89
N SER A 71 25.64 -17.93 22.88
CA SER A 71 26.01 -16.91 21.91
C SER A 71 27.41 -16.36 22.19
N LEU A 72 28.26 -16.34 21.15
CA LEU A 72 29.65 -15.86 21.15
C LEU A 72 29.80 -14.35 21.44
N GLY A 73 28.71 -13.64 21.69
CA GLY A 73 28.70 -12.24 22.11
C GLY A 73 27.85 -12.06 23.36
N LYS A 74 28.50 -11.92 24.52
CA LYS A 74 27.88 -11.17 25.62
C LYS A 74 27.57 -9.76 25.09
N ALA A 75 26.34 -9.30 25.30
CA ALA A 75 25.82 -7.94 25.07
C ALA A 75 25.20 -7.61 23.70
N CYS A 76 24.20 -8.37 23.26
CA CYS A 76 23.03 -7.71 22.68
C CYS A 76 21.91 -7.89 23.70
N ASP A 77 21.43 -6.77 24.24
CA ASP A 77 20.34 -6.76 25.21
C ASP A 77 19.10 -7.41 24.58
N LEU A 78 18.28 -8.08 25.39
CA LEU A 78 17.04 -8.71 24.90
C LEU A 78 16.15 -7.67 24.20
N ASP A 79 16.08 -6.48 24.79
CA ASP A 79 15.39 -5.31 24.24
C ASP A 79 15.87 -4.98 22.82
N GLU A 80 17.18 -4.84 22.63
CA GLU A 80 17.77 -4.51 21.33
C GLU A 80 17.51 -5.62 20.30
N PHE A 81 17.61 -6.89 20.70
CA PHE A 81 17.41 -8.04 19.82
C PHE A 81 15.95 -8.13 19.35
N VAL A 82 14.98 -8.03 20.26
CA VAL A 82 13.55 -8.06 19.93
C VAL A 82 13.14 -6.83 19.15
N THR A 83 13.60 -5.63 19.54
CA THR A 83 13.40 -4.39 18.78
C THR A 83 13.87 -4.54 17.33
N ARG A 84 15.05 -5.11 17.12
CA ARG A 84 15.61 -5.29 15.77
C ARG A 84 14.77 -6.26 14.93
N ALA A 85 14.27 -7.34 15.53
CA ALA A 85 13.41 -8.30 14.82
C ALA A 85 12.07 -7.66 14.42
N ILE A 86 11.41 -6.97 15.36
CA ILE A 86 10.15 -6.26 15.11
C ILE A 86 10.32 -5.19 14.03
N ARG A 87 11.37 -4.35 14.13
CA ARG A 87 11.67 -3.30 13.13
C ARG A 87 11.94 -3.90 11.74
N LYS A 88 12.61 -5.04 11.67
CA LYS A 88 12.85 -5.74 10.40
C LYS A 88 11.53 -6.22 9.78
N ALA A 89 10.67 -6.86 10.57
CA ALA A 89 9.36 -7.34 10.11
C ALA A 89 8.46 -6.18 9.63
N LEU A 90 8.43 -5.09 10.39
CA LEU A 90 7.75 -3.85 10.06
C LEU A 90 8.24 -3.25 8.73
N ALA A 91 9.56 -3.16 8.53
CA ALA A 91 10.15 -2.64 7.29
C ALA A 91 9.79 -3.50 6.07
N GLN A 92 9.81 -4.83 6.22
CA GLN A 92 9.40 -5.76 5.16
C GLN A 92 7.93 -5.58 4.78
N GLU A 93 7.06 -5.42 5.76
CA GLU A 93 5.63 -5.26 5.53
C GLU A 93 5.28 -3.90 4.92
N ASN A 94 5.94 -2.83 5.38
CA ASN A 94 5.83 -1.50 4.76
C ASN A 94 6.26 -1.54 3.29
N ALA A 95 7.39 -2.18 2.97
CA ALA A 95 7.87 -2.32 1.59
C ALA A 95 6.88 -3.12 0.71
N ARG A 96 6.24 -4.16 1.25
CA ARG A 96 5.23 -4.95 0.53
C ARG A 96 4.01 -4.11 0.15
N GLN A 97 3.62 -3.17 1.01
CA GLN A 97 2.47 -2.28 0.80
C GLN A 97 2.74 -1.13 -0.19
N GLU A 98 4.00 -0.76 -0.43
CA GLU A 98 4.38 0.33 -1.38
C GLU A 98 4.19 -0.04 -2.87
N SER A 99 4.04 -1.32 -3.19
CA SER A 99 3.94 -1.77 -4.57
C SER A 99 2.72 -1.19 -5.30
N GLY A 100 2.84 -0.92 -6.61
CA GLY A 100 1.70 -0.71 -7.52
C GLY A 100 1.12 0.72 -7.60
N MET A 101 1.61 1.68 -6.82
CA MET A 101 1.19 3.09 -6.95
C MET A 101 1.74 3.77 -8.21
N THR A 102 2.86 3.27 -8.75
CA THR A 102 3.56 3.85 -9.91
C THR A 102 2.66 3.96 -11.14
N ILE A 103 1.82 2.96 -11.39
CA ILE A 103 0.93 2.98 -12.57
C ILE A 103 -0.13 4.09 -12.43
N LEU A 104 -0.73 4.26 -11.24
CA LEU A 104 -1.72 5.32 -11.01
C LEU A 104 -1.08 6.70 -11.14
N ALA A 105 0.13 6.88 -10.61
CA ALA A 105 0.90 8.11 -10.75
C ALA A 105 1.22 8.41 -12.23
N SER A 106 1.70 7.41 -12.98
CA SER A 106 2.01 7.54 -14.40
C SER A 106 0.77 7.85 -15.23
N VAL A 107 -0.37 7.17 -15.00
CA VAL A 107 -1.61 7.47 -15.72
C VAL A 107 -2.10 8.88 -15.39
N GLY A 108 -2.10 9.27 -14.12
CA GLY A 108 -2.52 10.60 -13.68
C GLY A 108 -1.69 11.72 -14.31
N SER A 109 -0.38 11.51 -14.50
CA SER A 109 0.51 12.51 -15.09
C SER A 109 0.53 12.49 -16.62
N THR A 110 0.38 11.34 -17.27
CA THR A 110 0.55 11.21 -18.73
C THR A 110 -0.76 11.33 -19.51
N ALA A 111 -1.90 10.91 -18.94
CA ALA A 111 -3.18 10.90 -19.65
C ALA A 111 -3.63 12.28 -20.21
N PRO A 112 -3.43 13.42 -19.50
CA PRO A 112 -3.75 14.73 -20.06
C PRO A 112 -2.93 15.06 -21.32
N PHE A 113 -1.65 14.70 -21.32
CA PHE A 113 -0.76 14.94 -22.47
C PHE A 113 -1.12 14.07 -23.66
N ILE A 114 -1.58 12.83 -23.43
CA ILE A 114 -2.12 11.98 -24.49
C ILE A 114 -3.38 12.62 -25.11
N GLY A 115 -4.26 13.20 -24.29
CA GLY A 115 -5.45 13.92 -24.76
C GLY A 115 -5.14 15.21 -25.52
N LEU A 116 -4.10 15.95 -25.09
CA LEU A 116 -3.57 17.13 -25.79
C LEU A 116 -2.88 16.75 -27.11
N PHE A 117 -2.15 15.65 -27.14
CA PHE A 117 -1.57 15.13 -28.37
C PHE A 117 -2.67 14.80 -29.40
N GLY A 118 -3.77 14.17 -28.94
CA GLY A 118 -4.93 13.89 -29.78
C GLY A 118 -5.57 15.15 -30.39
N THR A 119 -5.70 16.24 -29.62
CA THR A 119 -6.21 17.51 -30.17
C THR A 119 -5.27 18.09 -31.22
N VAL A 120 -3.97 18.14 -30.94
CA VAL A 120 -2.97 18.66 -31.87
C VAL A 120 -2.98 17.86 -33.18
N TRP A 121 -3.03 16.53 -33.09
CA TRP A 121 -3.09 15.64 -34.25
C TRP A 121 -4.37 15.84 -35.08
N GLY A 122 -5.52 15.95 -34.41
CA GLY A 122 -6.81 16.16 -35.07
C GLY A 122 -6.89 17.51 -35.78
N ILE A 123 -6.44 18.59 -35.12
CA ILE A 123 -6.39 19.92 -35.73
C ILE A 123 -5.41 19.94 -36.91
N TYR A 124 -4.25 19.28 -36.79
CA TYR A 124 -3.31 19.17 -37.90
C TYR A 124 -3.95 18.53 -39.14
N HIS A 125 -4.63 17.38 -38.98
CA HIS A 125 -5.30 16.71 -40.10
C HIS A 125 -6.43 17.54 -40.68
N ALA A 126 -7.20 18.24 -39.83
CA ALA A 126 -8.24 19.16 -40.28
C ALA A 126 -7.66 20.26 -41.19
N LEU A 127 -6.56 20.89 -40.77
CA LEU A 127 -5.90 21.95 -41.53
C LEU A 127 -5.29 21.45 -42.85
N VAL A 128 -4.69 20.25 -42.86
CA VAL A 128 -4.17 19.63 -44.10
C VAL A 128 -5.30 19.39 -45.10
N ASN A 129 -6.44 18.85 -44.66
CA ASN A 129 -7.60 18.61 -45.51
C ASN A 129 -8.20 19.89 -46.09
N ILE A 130 -8.30 20.94 -45.26
CA ILE A 130 -8.78 22.27 -45.69
C ILE A 130 -7.81 22.87 -46.73
N GLY A 131 -6.50 22.76 -46.49
CA GLY A 131 -5.47 23.21 -47.42
C GLY A 131 -5.52 22.49 -48.77
N ALA A 132 -5.80 21.19 -48.77
CA ALA A 132 -5.96 20.40 -50.00
C ALA A 132 -7.27 20.72 -50.75
N ALA A 133 -8.36 21.01 -50.04
CA ALA A 133 -9.65 21.34 -50.64
C ALA A 133 -9.73 22.77 -51.22
N GLY A 134 -8.87 23.69 -50.75
CA GLY A 134 -8.79 25.06 -51.26
C GLY A 134 -9.97 25.98 -50.90
N GLN A 135 -10.99 25.48 -50.19
CA GLN A 135 -12.14 26.24 -49.71
C GLN A 135 -12.29 26.09 -48.19
N VAL A 136 -12.40 27.22 -47.49
CA VAL A 136 -12.61 27.26 -46.04
C VAL A 136 -14.07 27.59 -45.76
N SER A 137 -14.79 26.70 -45.10
CA SER A 137 -16.12 26.97 -44.55
C SER A 137 -16.20 26.55 -43.07
N ILE A 138 -17.10 27.17 -42.30
CA ILE A 138 -17.34 26.80 -40.90
C ILE A 138 -17.74 25.32 -40.80
N ALA A 139 -18.57 24.83 -41.73
CA ALA A 139 -19.00 23.44 -41.78
C ALA A 139 -17.82 22.46 -41.98
N THR A 140 -16.82 22.82 -42.80
CA THR A 140 -15.63 22.00 -43.04
C THR A 140 -14.65 21.96 -41.85
N VAL A 141 -14.76 22.90 -40.91
CA VAL A 141 -13.83 23.04 -39.78
C VAL A 141 -14.44 22.55 -38.46
N ALA A 142 -15.75 22.75 -38.27
CA ALA A 142 -16.43 22.49 -36.99
C ALA A 142 -16.40 21.01 -36.55
N GLY A 143 -16.60 20.07 -37.49
CA GLY A 143 -16.60 18.63 -37.18
C GLY A 143 -15.23 18.13 -36.67
N PRO A 144 -14.15 18.27 -37.46
CA PRO A 144 -12.81 17.82 -37.07
C PRO A 144 -12.28 18.46 -35.78
N ILE A 145 -12.58 19.75 -35.55
CA ILE A 145 -12.20 20.42 -34.30
C ILE A 145 -13.01 19.87 -33.11
N GLY A 146 -14.30 19.59 -33.30
CA GLY A 146 -15.13 18.96 -32.27
C GLY A 146 -14.59 17.58 -31.85
N GLU A 147 -14.22 16.74 -32.81
CA GLU A 147 -13.62 15.43 -32.54
C GLU A 147 -12.28 15.54 -31.81
N ALA A 148 -11.45 16.52 -32.20
CA ALA A 148 -10.21 16.82 -31.51
C ALA A 148 -10.47 17.13 -30.02
N LEU A 149 -11.43 18.00 -29.70
CA LEU A 149 -11.74 18.38 -28.32
C LEU A 149 -12.18 17.21 -27.43
N ILE A 150 -12.86 16.20 -28.01
CA ILE A 150 -13.22 14.97 -27.30
C ILE A 150 -11.97 14.22 -26.82
N ALA A 151 -10.85 14.26 -27.56
CA ALA A 151 -9.61 13.61 -27.15
C ALA A 151 -9.05 14.19 -25.83
N THR A 152 -9.09 15.51 -25.66
CA THR A 152 -8.69 16.15 -24.39
C THR A 152 -9.66 15.83 -23.27
N ALA A 153 -10.98 15.86 -23.53
CA ALA A 153 -11.98 15.49 -22.54
C ALA A 153 -11.77 14.03 -22.04
N ALA A 154 -11.47 13.11 -22.96
CA ALA A 154 -11.15 11.72 -22.63
C ALA A 154 -9.86 11.59 -21.81
N GLY A 155 -8.82 12.36 -22.13
CA GLY A 155 -7.57 12.41 -21.37
C GLY A 155 -7.79 12.86 -19.92
N LEU A 156 -8.59 13.91 -19.72
CA LEU A 156 -8.96 14.41 -18.39
C LEU A 156 -9.83 13.43 -17.62
N ALA A 157 -10.82 12.80 -18.28
CA ALA A 157 -11.68 11.80 -17.67
C ALA A 157 -10.90 10.58 -17.16
N ALA A 158 -9.77 10.23 -17.79
CA ALA A 158 -8.88 9.19 -17.31
C ALA A 158 -7.90 9.68 -16.21
N ALA A 159 -7.42 10.92 -16.30
CA ALA A 159 -6.42 11.47 -15.38
C ALA A 159 -6.98 11.78 -13.99
N ILE A 160 -8.16 12.41 -13.92
CA ILE A 160 -8.74 12.88 -12.65
C ILE A 160 -8.95 11.72 -11.65
N PRO A 161 -9.59 10.60 -12.02
CA PRO A 161 -9.76 9.48 -11.09
C PRO A 161 -8.43 8.85 -10.69
N ALA A 162 -7.46 8.78 -11.61
CA ALA A 162 -6.13 8.22 -11.32
C ALA A 162 -5.40 9.02 -10.24
N VAL A 163 -5.40 10.36 -10.35
CA VAL A 163 -4.76 11.25 -9.37
C VAL A 163 -5.46 11.18 -8.01
N LEU A 164 -6.80 11.20 -7.98
CA LEU A 164 -7.56 11.10 -6.73
C LEU A 164 -7.32 9.76 -6.03
N ALA A 165 -7.31 8.67 -6.77
CA ALA A 165 -7.03 7.34 -6.24
C ALA A 165 -5.60 7.22 -5.71
N TYR A 166 -4.61 7.69 -6.47
CA TYR A 166 -3.21 7.73 -6.05
C TYR A 166 -3.07 8.45 -4.69
N ASN A 167 -3.58 9.68 -4.59
CA ASN A 167 -3.51 10.46 -3.35
C ASN A 167 -4.20 9.76 -2.17
N THR A 168 -5.35 9.14 -2.41
CA THR A 168 -6.12 8.43 -1.39
C THR A 168 -5.37 7.19 -0.89
N PHE A 169 -4.79 6.40 -1.79
CA PHE A 169 -4.02 5.21 -1.42
C PHE A 169 -2.72 5.57 -0.72
N THR A 170 -1.98 6.58 -1.18
CA THR A 170 -0.77 7.06 -0.49
C THR A 170 -1.08 7.52 0.93
N ARG A 171 -2.17 8.27 1.14
CA ARG A 171 -2.60 8.67 2.49
C ARG A 171 -2.98 7.47 3.34
N THR A 172 -3.73 6.54 2.77
CA THR A 172 -4.17 5.31 3.45
C THR A 172 -2.98 4.46 3.89
N GLN A 173 -1.99 4.30 3.02
CA GLN A 173 -0.79 3.53 3.32
C GLN A 173 0.02 4.16 4.45
N ARG A 174 0.18 5.49 4.46
CA ARG A 174 0.83 6.20 5.58
C ARG A 174 0.14 5.93 6.91
N VAL A 175 -1.20 6.00 6.93
CA VAL A 175 -1.98 5.71 8.15
C VAL A 175 -1.81 4.26 8.58
N MET A 176 -1.81 3.30 7.64
CA MET A 176 -1.61 1.89 7.96
C MET A 176 -0.19 1.61 8.49
N SER A 177 0.83 2.23 7.90
CA SER A 177 2.22 2.14 8.36
C SER A 177 2.35 2.67 9.79
N GLN A 178 1.76 3.83 10.07
CA GLN A 178 1.69 4.38 11.43
C GLN A 178 0.97 3.42 12.39
N GLN A 179 -0.13 2.77 11.99
CA GLN A 179 -0.81 1.79 12.84
C GLN A 179 0.08 0.58 13.15
N LEU A 180 0.85 0.09 12.17
CA LEU A 180 1.82 -0.98 12.39
C LEU A 180 2.96 -0.54 13.32
N ASP A 181 3.42 0.71 13.22
CA ASP A 181 4.41 1.26 14.13
C ASP A 181 3.89 1.29 15.57
N HIS A 182 2.67 1.79 15.80
CA HIS A 182 2.07 1.82 17.15
C HIS A 182 1.95 0.41 17.71
N PHE A 183 1.38 -0.51 16.93
CA PHE A 183 1.25 -1.91 17.29
C PHE A 183 2.61 -2.56 17.62
N ALA A 184 3.65 -2.26 16.85
CA ALA A 184 5.00 -2.76 17.10
C ALA A 184 5.57 -2.28 18.44
N HIS A 185 5.30 -1.02 18.81
CA HIS A 185 5.71 -0.49 20.13
C HIS A 185 4.94 -1.16 21.26
N ASP A 186 3.62 -1.34 21.12
CA ASP A 186 2.78 -1.99 22.13
C ASP A 186 3.18 -3.46 22.32
N LEU A 187 3.40 -4.18 21.21
CA LEU A 187 3.90 -5.56 21.21
C LEU A 187 5.26 -5.65 21.91
N HIS A 188 6.19 -4.76 21.56
CA HIS A 188 7.52 -4.74 22.17
C HIS A 188 7.44 -4.54 23.69
N ALA A 189 6.66 -3.55 24.14
CA ALA A 189 6.44 -3.29 25.56
C ALA A 189 5.88 -4.52 26.29
N GLN A 190 4.88 -5.19 25.71
CA GLN A 190 4.28 -6.38 26.33
C GLN A 190 5.23 -7.58 26.36
N LEU A 191 6.00 -7.82 25.30
CA LEU A 191 6.98 -8.91 25.26
C LEU A 191 8.08 -8.75 26.34
N LEU A 192 8.49 -7.51 26.63
CA LEU A 192 9.50 -7.21 27.64
C LEU A 192 8.94 -7.06 29.06
N THR A 193 7.64 -6.84 29.23
CA THR A 193 6.99 -6.72 30.55
C THR A 193 6.62 -8.09 31.15
N GLN A 194 6.49 -9.14 30.35
CA GLN A 194 6.15 -10.49 30.82
C GLN A 194 7.29 -11.47 31.23
N PRO A 195 8.58 -11.10 31.43
CA PRO A 195 9.59 -12.10 31.75
C PRO A 195 9.49 -12.75 33.16
N GLU A 196 8.59 -12.31 34.06
CA GLU A 196 8.57 -12.79 35.46
C GLU A 196 7.31 -13.55 35.94
N SER A 197 6.34 -13.91 35.09
CA SER A 197 5.12 -14.63 35.55
C SER A 197 5.18 -16.16 35.42
N ALA A 198 6.36 -16.77 35.48
CA ALA A 198 6.52 -18.23 35.37
C ALA A 198 7.19 -18.91 36.58
N HIS A 199 7.38 -18.23 37.71
CA HIS A 199 7.78 -18.88 38.96
C HIS A 199 7.02 -18.31 40.16
N GLY A 200 5.93 -19.01 40.53
CA GLY A 200 5.41 -19.13 41.89
C GLY A 200 4.84 -17.88 42.58
N VAL A 201 3.54 -17.91 42.91
CA VAL A 201 3.05 -17.93 44.31
C VAL A 201 1.60 -18.46 44.27
N ARG A 202 1.42 -19.64 44.85
CA ARG A 202 0.26 -19.96 45.68
C ARG A 202 0.51 -19.42 47.07
#